data_AF-A0A553I6W1-F1
#
_entry.id   AF-A0A553I6W1-F1
#
_cell.length_a   1.000
_cell.length_b   1.000
_cell.length_c   1.000
_cell.angle_alpha   90.00
_cell.angle_beta   90.00
_cell.angle_gamma   90.00
#
_symmetry.space_group_name_H-M   'P 1'
#
loop_
_entity.id
_entity.type
_entity.pdbx_description
1 polymer ?
#
loop_
_entity_poly.entity_id
_entity_poly.type
_entity_poly.pdbx_seq_one_letter_code
_entity_poly.pdbx_strand_id
1 'polypeptide(L)'
;MVRIRVRSLSQSGFTFGKNNPFSEELAHRFYSAVLGPDDGAGLDELRERVEKKLKEIFRICLQYRELYTALRGSGVFWELAAEQWDTLDYVSGDDVAAFVEAYRTARERSSQNGAINELSRLVDESIEMHKDMLAIPPAPKFQIALRPSAISQTTQDLTNLSISNSTTATTWPPSHYTEQEVVWFSHDHVLSQVHGLTCRKKPHKAQDLPKIPDAFTHPLDIRLFLAFTALTNFRANRKISLCMTPITFWDDDERKDWYLATGGASKFCWTTWDFCNWAKAEFGRGRDAVVGLCHYVSSKSDFYLYLNADFSKTAPRYSVGILIRRIEKDVYEFIMEDAHYHRVSANPEYYEEKYNVYPNSGMDFKSALLQDVESHFGETSFWHGGDVPNAFKDIGVDNLTDTVSVSCSFVFLAVQGKVPKKDLGQEGWGFSRNVPEKMRYWENDKEGGEKK
;
A
#
# COMPACT_ATOMS: atom_id res chain seq x y z
N MET A 1 -28.92 -11.42 19.94
CA MET A 1 -28.15 -10.58 18.99
C MET A 1 -27.42 -11.40 17.94
N VAL A 2 -26.47 -12.27 18.28
CA VAL A 2 -25.69 -13.08 17.30
C VAL A 2 -26.57 -13.78 16.26
N ARG A 3 -27.68 -14.42 16.67
CA ARG A 3 -28.63 -15.06 15.74
C ARG A 3 -29.34 -14.13 14.76
N ILE A 4 -29.59 -12.86 15.13
CA ILE A 4 -30.22 -11.86 14.24
C ILE A 4 -29.21 -11.42 13.19
N ARG A 5 -27.95 -11.20 13.60
CA ARG A 5 -26.85 -10.89 12.69
C ARG A 5 -26.66 -12.03 11.70
N VAL A 6 -26.48 -13.28 12.13
CA VAL A 6 -26.36 -14.48 11.25
C VAL A 6 -27.48 -14.53 10.20
N ARG A 7 -28.70 -14.16 10.58
CA ARG A 7 -29.85 -14.12 9.67
C ARG A 7 -29.84 -12.96 8.67
N SER A 8 -29.13 -11.87 8.91
CA SER A 8 -29.02 -10.76 7.96
C SER A 8 -28.10 -11.05 6.77
N LEU A 9 -27.20 -12.05 6.89
CA LEU A 9 -26.43 -12.57 5.74
C LEU A 9 -27.29 -13.38 4.78
N SER A 10 -28.43 -13.90 5.25
CA SER A 10 -29.38 -14.62 4.40
C SER A 10 -30.10 -13.63 3.50
N GLN A 11 -29.61 -13.53 2.26
CA GLN A 11 -30.13 -12.68 1.21
C GLN A 11 -31.07 -13.46 0.29
N SER A 12 -32.09 -12.79 -0.25
CA SER A 12 -33.02 -13.40 -1.22
C SER A 12 -32.27 -13.89 -2.46
N GLY A 13 -32.53 -15.13 -2.87
CA GLY A 13 -31.85 -15.74 -4.02
C GLY A 13 -30.54 -16.47 -3.70
N PHE A 14 -30.21 -16.65 -2.42
CA PHE A 14 -28.99 -17.33 -1.95
C PHE A 14 -29.33 -18.44 -0.95
N THR A 15 -28.75 -19.62 -1.13
CA THR A 15 -28.95 -20.77 -0.25
C THR A 15 -27.64 -21.17 0.42
N PHE A 16 -27.49 -20.77 1.68
CA PHE A 16 -26.38 -21.22 2.53
C PHE A 16 -26.65 -22.65 3.03
N GLY A 17 -25.66 -23.54 2.87
CA GLY A 17 -25.80 -24.94 3.28
C GLY A 17 -25.72 -25.12 4.80
N LYS A 18 -26.02 -26.33 5.30
CA LYS A 18 -25.83 -26.70 6.72
C LYS A 18 -24.37 -26.54 7.16
N ASN A 19 -23.43 -26.75 6.24
CA ASN A 19 -22.05 -26.31 6.37
C ASN A 19 -22.01 -24.86 5.92
N ASN A 20 -22.26 -23.93 6.85
CA ASN A 20 -22.19 -22.50 6.56
C ASN A 20 -20.79 -22.18 6.02
N PRO A 21 -20.65 -21.63 4.80
CA PRO A 21 -19.34 -21.24 4.27
C PRO A 21 -18.71 -20.12 5.11
N PHE A 22 -19.54 -19.36 5.83
CA PHE A 22 -19.05 -18.46 6.87
C PHE A 22 -18.77 -19.26 8.14
N SER A 23 -17.49 -19.47 8.45
CA SER A 23 -17.09 -19.79 9.82
C SER A 23 -17.61 -18.70 10.76
N GLU A 24 -17.79 -19.01 12.04
CA GLU A 24 -18.28 -18.02 13.02
C GLU A 24 -17.38 -16.76 13.04
N GLU A 25 -16.08 -16.96 12.90
CA GLU A 25 -15.07 -15.90 12.81
C GLU A 25 -15.18 -15.08 11.50
N LEU A 26 -15.32 -15.74 10.34
CA LEU A 26 -15.48 -15.04 9.06
C LEU A 26 -16.78 -14.24 9.03
N ALA A 27 -17.87 -14.79 9.61
CA ALA A 27 -19.12 -14.08 9.78
C ALA A 27 -18.91 -12.83 10.65
N HIS A 28 -18.23 -12.96 11.79
CA HIS A 28 -17.95 -11.84 12.69
C HIS A 28 -17.15 -10.73 12.01
N ARG A 29 -16.10 -11.08 11.25
CA ARG A 29 -15.30 -10.12 10.48
C ARG A 29 -16.13 -9.44 9.40
N PHE A 30 -16.92 -10.20 8.64
CA PHE A 30 -17.84 -9.61 7.66
C PHE A 30 -18.82 -8.62 8.30
N TYR A 31 -19.40 -8.97 9.46
CA TYR A 31 -20.31 -8.07 10.16
C TYR A 31 -19.64 -6.80 10.61
N SER A 32 -18.44 -6.91 11.18
CA SER A 32 -17.70 -5.75 11.66
C SER A 32 -17.41 -4.80 10.49
N ALA A 33 -17.00 -5.35 9.34
CA ALA A 33 -16.73 -4.61 8.12
C ALA A 33 -17.96 -3.96 7.45
N VAL A 34 -19.13 -4.62 7.49
CA VAL A 34 -20.30 -4.21 6.70
C VAL A 34 -21.37 -3.49 7.52
N LEU A 35 -21.54 -3.87 8.78
CA LEU A 35 -22.60 -3.37 9.66
C LEU A 35 -22.07 -2.50 10.79
N GLY A 36 -20.81 -2.69 11.21
CA GLY A 36 -20.21 -1.95 12.30
C GLY A 36 -20.84 -2.29 13.67
N PRO A 37 -20.72 -1.40 14.66
CA PRO A 37 -21.27 -1.61 16.00
C PRO A 37 -22.80 -1.71 16.01
N ASP A 38 -23.37 -2.34 17.04
CA ASP A 38 -24.83 -2.49 17.17
C ASP A 38 -25.49 -1.13 17.41
N ASP A 39 -26.35 -0.71 16.48
CA ASP A 39 -27.15 0.52 16.59
C ASP A 39 -28.62 0.22 16.95
N GLY A 40 -28.96 -1.04 17.24
CA GLY A 40 -30.34 -1.46 17.50
C GLY A 40 -31.21 -1.58 16.25
N ALA A 41 -30.61 -1.59 15.05
CA ALA A 41 -31.33 -1.74 13.78
C ALA A 41 -32.12 -3.07 13.68
N GLY A 42 -33.26 -3.01 12.98
CA GLY A 42 -34.11 -4.16 12.70
C GLY A 42 -33.47 -5.14 11.69
N LEU A 43 -33.94 -6.39 11.67
CA LEU A 43 -33.39 -7.42 10.75
C LEU A 43 -33.43 -7.00 9.26
N ASP A 44 -34.50 -6.33 8.83
CA ASP A 44 -34.67 -5.95 7.43
C ASP A 44 -33.73 -4.78 7.05
N GLU A 45 -33.52 -3.82 7.95
CA GLU A 45 -32.51 -2.76 7.77
C GLU A 45 -31.09 -3.34 7.69
N LEU A 46 -30.77 -4.31 8.55
CA LEU A 46 -29.48 -5.00 8.50
C LEU A 46 -29.31 -5.78 7.19
N ARG A 47 -30.38 -6.40 6.67
CA ARG A 47 -30.34 -7.10 5.37
C ARG A 47 -30.09 -6.13 4.22
N GLU A 48 -30.72 -4.96 4.22
CA GLU A 48 -30.51 -3.95 3.19
C GLU A 48 -29.08 -3.41 3.20
N ARG A 49 -28.51 -3.15 4.40
CA ARG A 49 -27.10 -2.74 4.53
C ARG A 49 -26.14 -3.81 4.01
N VAL A 50 -26.37 -5.08 4.38
CA VAL A 50 -25.59 -6.21 3.83
C VAL A 50 -25.72 -6.28 2.31
N GLU A 51 -26.94 -6.22 1.78
CA GLU A 51 -27.17 -6.26 0.32
C GLU A 51 -26.41 -5.13 -0.38
N LYS A 52 -26.47 -3.90 0.15
CA LYS A 52 -25.77 -2.74 -0.41
C LYS A 52 -24.26 -2.97 -0.47
N LYS A 53 -23.64 -3.41 0.63
CA LYS A 53 -22.19 -3.63 0.68
C LYS A 53 -21.75 -4.83 -0.16
N LEU A 54 -22.57 -5.87 -0.28
CA LEU A 54 -22.31 -6.98 -1.21
C LEU A 54 -22.36 -6.51 -2.68
N LYS A 55 -23.38 -5.72 -3.05
CA LYS A 55 -23.44 -5.15 -4.39
C LYS A 55 -22.19 -4.32 -4.70
N GLU A 56 -21.70 -3.57 -3.72
CA GLU A 56 -20.47 -2.78 -3.84
C GLU A 56 -19.25 -3.66 -4.19
N ILE A 57 -18.95 -4.69 -3.39
CA ILE A 57 -17.78 -5.55 -3.65
C ILE A 57 -17.90 -6.35 -4.95
N PHE A 58 -19.09 -6.82 -5.32
CA PHE A 58 -19.29 -7.50 -6.60
C PHE A 58 -19.14 -6.54 -7.79
N ARG A 59 -19.56 -5.27 -7.67
CA ARG A 59 -19.30 -4.26 -8.69
C ARG A 59 -17.81 -3.97 -8.85
N ILE A 60 -17.06 -3.88 -7.75
CA ILE A 60 -15.60 -3.75 -7.78
C ILE A 60 -14.98 -4.93 -8.55
N CYS A 61 -15.38 -6.16 -8.22
CA CYS A 61 -14.86 -7.35 -8.90
C CYS A 61 -15.13 -7.34 -10.41
N LEU A 62 -16.34 -6.94 -10.83
CA LEU A 62 -16.72 -6.86 -12.24
C LEU A 62 -16.06 -5.68 -12.96
N GLN A 63 -15.88 -4.54 -12.29
CA GLN A 63 -15.13 -3.39 -12.83
C GLN A 63 -13.69 -3.78 -13.19
N TYR A 64 -13.05 -4.60 -12.35
CA TYR A 64 -11.69 -5.09 -12.58
C TYR A 64 -11.64 -6.48 -13.24
N ARG A 65 -12.66 -6.88 -14.02
CA ARG A 65 -12.75 -8.20 -14.67
C ARG A 65 -11.50 -8.60 -15.46
N GLU A 66 -10.95 -7.68 -16.25
CA GLU A 66 -9.74 -7.95 -17.05
C GLU A 66 -8.54 -8.26 -16.15
N LEU A 67 -8.39 -7.49 -15.06
CA LEU A 67 -7.33 -7.68 -14.08
C LEU A 67 -7.51 -8.97 -13.27
N TYR A 68 -8.73 -9.26 -12.83
CA TYR A 68 -9.09 -10.53 -12.18
C TYR A 68 -8.69 -11.74 -13.04
N THR A 69 -9.03 -11.68 -14.33
CA THR A 69 -8.76 -12.75 -15.29
C THR A 69 -7.27 -12.91 -15.55
N ALA A 70 -6.55 -11.79 -15.75
CA ALA A 70 -5.11 -11.78 -15.99
C ALA A 70 -4.31 -12.28 -14.77
N LEU A 71 -4.77 -11.94 -13.56
CA LEU A 71 -4.17 -12.37 -12.28
C LEU A 71 -4.69 -13.70 -11.77
N ARG A 72 -5.67 -14.31 -12.46
CA ARG A 72 -6.24 -15.62 -12.11
C ARG A 72 -6.83 -15.66 -10.69
N GLY A 73 -7.35 -14.52 -10.22
CA GLY A 73 -7.86 -14.37 -8.85
C GLY A 73 -6.80 -14.56 -7.76
N SER A 74 -5.53 -14.21 -8.03
CA SER A 74 -4.46 -14.26 -7.03
C SER A 74 -4.69 -13.28 -5.88
N GLY A 75 -3.97 -13.48 -4.75
CA GLY A 75 -4.09 -12.63 -3.56
C GLY A 75 -3.91 -11.14 -3.84
N VAL A 76 -3.01 -10.77 -4.76
CA VAL A 76 -2.77 -9.35 -5.11
C VAL A 76 -3.99 -8.68 -5.76
N PHE A 77 -4.86 -9.44 -6.45
CA PHE A 77 -6.13 -8.89 -6.93
C PHE A 77 -7.08 -8.58 -5.77
N TRP A 78 -7.16 -9.48 -4.80
CA TRP A 78 -8.09 -9.33 -3.69
C TRP A 78 -7.67 -8.20 -2.73
N GLU A 79 -6.36 -7.96 -2.60
CA GLU A 79 -5.85 -6.77 -1.89
C GLU A 79 -6.34 -5.47 -2.55
N LEU A 80 -6.31 -5.36 -3.89
CA LEU A 80 -6.90 -4.20 -4.58
C LEU A 80 -8.41 -4.09 -4.34
N ALA A 81 -9.12 -5.22 -4.37
CA ALA A 81 -10.55 -5.22 -4.11
C ALA A 81 -10.85 -4.75 -2.68
N ALA A 82 -10.05 -5.15 -1.69
CA ALA A 82 -10.14 -4.69 -0.31
C ALA A 82 -9.83 -3.19 -0.18
N GLU A 83 -8.78 -2.70 -0.83
CA GLU A 83 -8.44 -1.27 -0.88
C GLU A 83 -9.59 -0.42 -1.46
N GLN A 84 -10.24 -0.91 -2.51
CA GLN A 84 -11.35 -0.20 -3.17
C GLN A 84 -12.69 -0.32 -2.43
N TRP A 85 -12.83 -1.30 -1.54
CA TRP A 85 -14.07 -1.53 -0.82
C TRP A 85 -14.19 -0.62 0.40
N ASP A 86 -15.18 0.25 0.41
CA ASP A 86 -15.47 1.10 1.56
C ASP A 86 -16.10 0.26 2.67
N THR A 87 -15.40 0.09 3.78
CA THR A 87 -15.80 -0.79 4.90
C THR A 87 -15.67 -0.06 6.22
N LEU A 88 -16.48 -0.46 7.20
CA LEU A 88 -16.53 0.12 8.54
C LEU A 88 -15.42 -0.40 9.45
N ASP A 89 -14.75 -1.48 9.06
CA ASP A 89 -13.64 -2.08 9.77
C ASP A 89 -12.62 -2.60 8.75
N TYR A 90 -11.40 -2.87 9.18
CA TYR A 90 -10.35 -3.38 8.31
C TYR A 90 -10.73 -4.75 7.72
N VAL A 91 -10.50 -4.92 6.42
CA VAL A 91 -10.69 -6.17 5.70
C VAL A 91 -9.45 -6.47 4.87
N SER A 92 -8.90 -7.67 5.00
CA SER A 92 -7.79 -8.13 4.14
C SER A 92 -8.30 -8.62 2.78
N GLY A 93 -7.39 -8.76 1.81
CA GLY A 93 -7.73 -9.39 0.53
C GLY A 93 -8.28 -10.80 0.70
N ASP A 94 -7.69 -11.60 1.60
CA ASP A 94 -8.17 -12.95 1.88
C ASP A 94 -9.61 -12.99 2.40
N ASP A 95 -9.98 -12.02 3.24
CA ASP A 95 -11.34 -11.89 3.75
C ASP A 95 -12.32 -11.54 2.62
N VAL A 96 -11.95 -10.60 1.75
CA VAL A 96 -12.74 -10.26 0.55
C VAL A 96 -12.94 -11.48 -0.34
N ALA A 97 -11.87 -12.23 -0.62
CA ALA A 97 -11.92 -13.44 -1.44
C ALA A 97 -12.89 -14.46 -0.85
N ALA A 98 -12.79 -14.70 0.46
CA ALA A 98 -13.66 -15.63 1.18
C ALA A 98 -15.13 -15.18 1.17
N PHE A 99 -15.40 -13.87 1.33
CA PHE A 99 -16.75 -13.33 1.27
C PHE A 99 -17.38 -13.50 -0.11
N VAL A 100 -16.64 -13.16 -1.17
CA VAL A 100 -17.11 -13.30 -2.55
C VAL A 100 -17.39 -14.76 -2.87
N GLU A 101 -16.48 -15.67 -2.48
CA GLU A 101 -16.64 -17.10 -2.73
C GLU A 101 -17.83 -17.71 -1.98
N ALA A 102 -18.04 -17.32 -0.73
CA ALA A 102 -19.19 -17.77 0.05
C ALA A 102 -20.52 -17.41 -0.62
N TYR A 103 -20.64 -16.21 -1.19
CA TYR A 103 -21.85 -15.77 -1.90
C TYR A 103 -22.00 -16.41 -3.28
N ARG A 104 -20.91 -16.61 -4.03
CA ARG A 104 -20.93 -17.37 -5.30
C ARG A 104 -21.43 -18.80 -5.07
N THR A 105 -20.82 -19.51 -4.12
CA THR A 105 -21.23 -20.88 -3.75
C THR A 105 -22.70 -20.92 -3.28
N ALA A 106 -23.15 -19.96 -2.48
CA ALA A 106 -24.55 -19.90 -2.03
C ALA A 106 -25.53 -19.64 -3.18
N ARG A 107 -25.11 -18.87 -4.19
CA ARG A 107 -25.91 -18.60 -5.39
C ARG A 107 -26.04 -19.82 -6.27
N GLU A 108 -24.96 -20.55 -6.51
CA GLU A 108 -24.97 -21.78 -7.33
C GLU A 108 -25.86 -22.90 -6.73
N ARG A 109 -26.02 -22.91 -5.40
CA ARG A 109 -26.93 -23.83 -4.70
C ARG A 109 -28.40 -23.41 -4.74
N SER A 110 -28.67 -22.16 -5.06
CA SER A 110 -30.05 -21.66 -5.12
C SER A 110 -30.76 -22.23 -6.35
N SER A 111 -32.02 -22.64 -6.20
CA SER A 111 -32.82 -23.11 -7.33
C SER A 111 -33.04 -21.96 -8.33
N GLN A 112 -33.00 -22.26 -9.64
CA GLN A 112 -33.20 -21.27 -10.73
C GLN A 112 -34.51 -20.46 -10.65
N ASN A 113 -35.47 -20.87 -9.81
CA ASN A 113 -36.73 -20.15 -9.54
C ASN A 113 -36.64 -19.10 -8.41
N GLY A 114 -35.45 -18.83 -7.87
CA GLY A 114 -35.26 -17.79 -6.87
C GLY A 114 -35.56 -16.39 -7.40
N ALA A 115 -35.99 -15.47 -6.54
CA ALA A 115 -36.21 -14.08 -6.92
C ALA A 115 -34.92 -13.48 -7.50
N ILE A 116 -34.95 -13.10 -8.78
CA ILE A 116 -33.84 -12.41 -9.44
C ILE A 116 -33.89 -10.94 -9.01
N ASN A 117 -32.97 -10.57 -8.13
CA ASN A 117 -32.71 -9.18 -7.75
C ASN A 117 -31.36 -8.73 -8.32
N GLU A 118 -31.06 -7.44 -8.16
CA GLU A 118 -29.81 -6.87 -8.68
C GLU A 118 -28.57 -7.56 -8.10
N LEU A 119 -28.56 -7.89 -6.80
CA LEU A 119 -27.43 -8.58 -6.16
C LEU A 119 -27.22 -9.95 -6.83
N SER A 120 -28.27 -10.75 -7.01
CA SER A 120 -28.19 -12.06 -7.64
C SER A 120 -27.64 -11.99 -9.06
N ARG A 121 -28.00 -10.96 -9.84
CA ARG A 121 -27.46 -10.73 -11.19
C ARG A 121 -25.96 -10.42 -11.16
N LEU A 122 -25.51 -9.56 -10.24
CA LEU A 122 -24.08 -9.25 -10.09
C LEU A 122 -23.27 -10.50 -9.69
N VAL A 123 -23.83 -11.35 -8.82
CA VAL A 123 -23.18 -12.61 -8.45
C VAL A 123 -23.17 -13.59 -9.62
N ASP A 124 -24.25 -13.71 -10.39
CA ASP A 124 -24.30 -14.56 -11.59
C ASP A 124 -23.24 -14.13 -12.62
N GLU A 125 -23.13 -12.83 -12.91
CA GLU A 125 -22.07 -12.29 -13.78
C GLU A 125 -20.66 -12.59 -13.26
N SER A 126 -20.48 -12.51 -11.93
CA SER A 126 -19.21 -12.82 -11.26
C SER A 126 -18.86 -14.30 -11.30
N ILE A 127 -19.86 -15.20 -11.24
CA ILE A 127 -19.68 -16.65 -11.42
C ILE A 127 -19.24 -16.94 -12.85
N GLU A 128 -19.90 -16.35 -13.85
CA GLU A 128 -19.52 -16.55 -15.25
C GLU A 128 -18.11 -16.01 -15.52
N MET A 129 -17.76 -14.83 -14.98
CA MET A 129 -16.38 -14.32 -15.00
C MET A 129 -15.37 -15.31 -14.39
N HIS A 130 -15.72 -15.96 -13.29
CA HIS A 130 -14.85 -16.95 -12.66
C HIS A 130 -14.68 -18.20 -13.53
N LYS A 131 -15.77 -18.73 -14.11
CA LYS A 131 -15.72 -19.87 -15.03
C LYS A 131 -14.90 -19.57 -16.28
N ASP A 132 -15.07 -18.39 -16.87
CA ASP A 132 -14.29 -17.93 -18.02
C ASP A 132 -12.79 -17.92 -17.68
N MET A 133 -12.43 -17.37 -16.52
CA MET A 133 -11.05 -17.32 -16.04
C MET A 133 -10.44 -18.73 -15.87
N LEU A 134 -11.21 -19.69 -15.35
CA LEU A 134 -10.78 -21.09 -15.24
C LEU A 134 -10.62 -21.78 -16.59
N ALA A 135 -11.43 -21.44 -17.59
CA ALA A 135 -11.38 -22.02 -18.93
C ALA A 135 -10.17 -21.54 -19.76
N ILE A 136 -9.61 -20.37 -19.45
CA ILE A 136 -8.45 -19.82 -20.15
C ILE A 136 -7.17 -20.60 -19.75
N PRO A 137 -6.30 -21.03 -20.68
CA PRO A 137 -5.01 -21.60 -20.32
C PRO A 137 -4.08 -20.55 -19.68
N PRO A 138 -3.17 -20.93 -18.76
CA PRO A 138 -2.19 -19.99 -18.21
C PRO A 138 -1.39 -19.31 -19.33
N ALA A 139 -1.37 -17.98 -19.34
CA ALA A 139 -0.55 -17.23 -20.27
C ALA A 139 0.93 -17.43 -19.94
N PRO A 140 1.82 -17.60 -20.95
CA PRO A 140 3.26 -17.74 -20.72
C PRO A 140 3.89 -16.46 -20.13
N LYS A 141 3.22 -15.31 -20.30
CA LYS A 141 3.64 -14.04 -19.73
C LYS A 141 2.42 -13.20 -19.32
N PHE A 142 2.49 -12.59 -18.15
CA PHE A 142 1.52 -11.60 -17.69
C PHE A 142 1.59 -10.33 -18.56
N GLN A 143 0.45 -9.93 -19.13
CA GLN A 143 0.28 -8.70 -19.87
C GLN A 143 -1.19 -8.27 -19.83
N ILE A 144 -1.44 -6.99 -19.52
CA ILE A 144 -2.77 -6.40 -19.48
C ILE A 144 -2.72 -4.97 -20.00
N ALA A 145 -3.83 -4.51 -20.59
CA ALA A 145 -4.05 -3.11 -20.94
C ALA A 145 -4.97 -2.47 -19.90
N LEU A 146 -4.43 -1.61 -19.05
CA LEU A 146 -5.23 -0.81 -18.12
C LEU A 146 -5.78 0.42 -18.84
N ARG A 147 -7.03 0.80 -18.52
CA ARG A 147 -7.71 1.99 -19.04
C ARG A 147 -8.49 2.68 -17.93
N PRO A 148 -8.43 4.01 -17.81
CA PRO A 148 -9.29 4.74 -16.89
C PRO A 148 -10.76 4.54 -17.26
N SER A 149 -11.61 4.34 -16.25
CA SER A 149 -13.06 4.32 -16.41
C SER A 149 -13.61 5.69 -16.84
N ALA A 150 -14.64 5.70 -17.71
CA ALA A 150 -15.29 6.93 -18.17
C ALA A 150 -15.90 7.78 -17.03
N ILE A 151 -16.27 7.13 -15.91
CA ILE A 151 -16.83 7.77 -14.72
C ILE A 151 -15.77 8.59 -13.95
N SER A 152 -14.50 8.18 -13.99
CA SER A 152 -13.39 8.86 -13.30
C SER A 152 -12.92 10.13 -14.02
N GLN A 153 -13.31 10.31 -15.29
CA GLN A 153 -12.93 11.47 -16.11
C GLN A 153 -13.74 12.73 -15.77
N THR A 154 -14.92 12.59 -15.15
CA THR A 154 -15.84 13.72 -14.91
C THR A 154 -15.48 14.55 -13.66
N THR A 155 -14.57 14.07 -12.82
CA THR A 155 -14.14 14.76 -11.58
C THR A 155 -12.77 15.44 -11.69
N GLN A 156 -12.12 15.38 -12.86
CA GLN A 156 -10.68 15.62 -13.02
C GLN A 156 -10.26 16.86 -13.81
N ASP A 157 -11.13 17.87 -13.97
CA ASP A 157 -10.74 19.17 -14.52
C ASP A 157 -9.81 20.00 -13.59
N LEU A 158 -9.31 19.43 -12.48
CA LEU A 158 -8.50 20.13 -11.48
C LEU A 158 -7.04 19.65 -11.34
N THR A 159 -6.62 18.56 -12.01
CA THR A 159 -5.22 18.10 -11.99
C THR A 159 -4.64 18.06 -13.40
N ASN A 160 -4.13 19.21 -13.84
CA ASN A 160 -3.56 19.50 -15.16
C ASN A 160 -2.25 18.73 -15.48
N LEU A 161 -2.22 17.40 -15.37
CA LEU A 161 -1.21 16.60 -16.06
C LEU A 161 -1.75 16.33 -17.47
N SER A 162 -1.60 17.29 -18.38
CA SER A 162 -2.02 17.13 -19.76
C SER A 162 -1.24 15.96 -20.41
N ILE A 163 -1.94 14.88 -20.75
CA ILE A 163 -1.36 13.72 -21.43
C ILE A 163 -1.82 13.77 -22.89
N SER A 164 -0.85 14.06 -23.78
CA SER A 164 -1.07 14.11 -25.23
C SER A 164 -1.49 12.74 -25.78
N ASN A 165 -2.55 12.71 -26.59
CA ASN A 165 -3.00 11.58 -27.39
C ASN A 165 -1.87 11.00 -28.25
N SER A 166 -1.17 9.95 -27.79
CA SER A 166 -0.25 9.20 -28.64
C SER A 166 -1.03 8.11 -29.39
N THR A 167 -1.20 8.32 -30.68
CA THR A 167 -1.89 7.50 -31.70
C THR A 167 -1.20 6.16 -32.03
N THR A 168 -0.38 5.62 -31.13
CA THR A 168 0.19 4.27 -31.25
C THR A 168 -0.23 3.45 -30.04
N ALA A 169 -1.03 2.41 -30.28
CA ALA A 169 -1.58 1.51 -29.27
C ALA A 169 -0.49 0.63 -28.61
N THR A 170 0.43 1.25 -27.87
CA THR A 170 1.28 0.53 -26.92
C THR A 170 0.42 0.12 -25.73
N THR A 171 0.36 -1.18 -25.45
CA THR A 171 -0.27 -1.72 -24.23
C THR A 171 0.34 -1.05 -23.01
N TRP A 172 -0.49 -0.38 -22.21
CA TRP A 172 -0.10 0.28 -20.97
C TRP A 172 -0.77 -0.44 -19.79
N PRO A 173 -0.09 -0.72 -18.67
CA PRO A 173 1.30 -0.36 -18.37
C PRO A 173 2.31 -1.21 -19.18
N PRO A 174 3.57 -0.77 -19.30
CA PRO A 174 4.61 -1.54 -19.98
C PRO A 174 4.76 -2.97 -19.44
N SER A 175 4.97 -3.95 -20.33
CA SER A 175 4.98 -5.39 -20.00
C SER A 175 6.18 -5.89 -19.16
N HIS A 176 7.00 -4.98 -18.61
CA HIS A 176 8.11 -5.31 -17.71
C HIS A 176 7.78 -5.03 -16.23
N TYR A 177 6.61 -4.45 -15.95
CA TYR A 177 6.08 -4.34 -14.60
C TYR A 177 5.52 -5.69 -14.14
N THR A 178 5.66 -5.98 -12.84
CA THR A 178 5.15 -7.19 -12.21
C THR A 178 3.66 -7.07 -11.93
N GLU A 179 3.02 -8.19 -11.62
CA GLU A 179 1.60 -8.26 -11.24
C GLU A 179 1.26 -7.27 -10.11
N GLN A 180 2.05 -7.26 -9.03
CA GLN A 180 1.88 -6.33 -7.90
C GLN A 180 1.96 -4.86 -8.34
N GLU A 181 2.90 -4.53 -9.23
CA GLU A 181 3.07 -3.15 -9.70
C GLU A 181 1.91 -2.71 -10.57
N VAL A 182 1.41 -3.60 -11.42
CA VAL A 182 0.21 -3.36 -12.23
C VAL A 182 -1.02 -3.18 -11.34
N VAL A 183 -1.14 -3.94 -10.25
CA VAL A 183 -2.20 -3.75 -9.26
C VAL A 183 -2.16 -2.35 -8.64
N TRP A 184 -0.98 -1.89 -8.20
CA TRP A 184 -0.84 -0.53 -7.66
C TRP A 184 -1.21 0.57 -8.66
N PHE A 185 -0.90 0.37 -9.95
CA PHE A 185 -1.34 1.28 -11.00
C PHE A 185 -2.84 1.22 -11.29
N SER A 186 -3.51 0.11 -10.96
CA SER A 186 -4.92 -0.13 -11.27
C SER A 186 -5.86 0.56 -10.28
N HIS A 187 -5.37 1.01 -9.13
CA HIS A 187 -6.17 1.77 -8.17
C HIS A 187 -6.71 3.05 -8.82
N ASP A 188 -8.01 3.32 -8.72
CA ASP A 188 -8.70 4.35 -9.52
C ASP A 188 -8.11 5.76 -9.33
N HIS A 189 -7.77 6.11 -8.09
CA HIS A 189 -7.07 7.36 -7.75
C HIS A 189 -5.73 7.53 -8.49
N VAL A 190 -5.00 6.44 -8.69
CA VAL A 190 -3.67 6.43 -9.31
C VAL A 190 -3.79 6.33 -10.82
N LEU A 191 -4.56 5.35 -11.32
CA LEU A 191 -4.71 5.03 -12.74
C LEU A 191 -5.07 6.25 -13.57
N SER A 192 -6.07 6.99 -13.10
CA SER A 192 -6.61 8.17 -13.79
C SER A 192 -5.56 9.27 -14.01
N GLN A 193 -4.53 9.34 -13.15
CA GLN A 193 -3.50 10.38 -13.19
C GLN A 193 -2.21 9.92 -13.88
N VAL A 194 -1.90 8.62 -13.86
CA VAL A 194 -0.63 8.08 -14.40
C VAL A 194 -0.79 7.33 -15.72
N HIS A 195 -2.01 7.07 -16.18
CA HIS A 195 -2.26 6.34 -17.41
C HIS A 195 -1.53 6.97 -18.61
N GLY A 196 -0.79 6.14 -19.35
CA GLY A 196 0.01 6.58 -20.51
C GLY A 196 1.39 7.15 -20.15
N LEU A 197 1.72 7.33 -18.86
CA LEU A 197 3.08 7.70 -18.46
C LEU A 197 4.06 6.56 -18.74
N THR A 198 5.24 6.91 -19.24
CA THR A 198 6.35 5.99 -19.50
C THR A 198 7.67 6.71 -19.25
N CYS A 199 8.77 5.96 -19.20
CA CYS A 199 10.12 6.50 -18.99
C CYS A 199 10.63 7.41 -20.12
N ARG A 200 9.82 7.58 -21.19
CA ARG A 200 10.10 8.52 -22.28
C ARG A 200 9.65 9.93 -21.93
N LYS A 201 8.66 10.10 -21.04
CA LYS A 201 8.22 11.40 -20.55
C LYS A 201 9.12 11.81 -19.39
N LYS A 202 9.93 12.84 -19.61
CA LYS A 202 10.76 13.44 -18.56
C LYS A 202 10.06 14.69 -18.03
N PRO A 203 9.97 14.87 -16.71
CA PRO A 203 9.51 16.14 -16.15
C PRO A 203 10.53 17.23 -16.46
N HIS A 204 10.06 18.40 -16.90
CA HIS A 204 10.89 19.56 -17.20
C HIS A 204 10.65 20.73 -16.25
N LYS A 205 9.49 20.74 -15.59
CA LYS A 205 9.10 21.73 -14.59
C LYS A 205 8.32 21.06 -13.45
N ALA A 206 8.24 21.73 -12.30
CA ALA A 206 7.55 21.23 -11.11
C ALA A 206 6.08 20.84 -11.39
N GLN A 207 5.40 21.53 -12.32
CA GLN A 207 4.02 21.23 -12.72
C GLN A 207 3.86 19.88 -13.45
N ASP A 208 4.96 19.30 -13.95
CA ASP A 208 4.93 18.00 -14.62
C ASP A 208 4.99 16.83 -13.60
N LEU A 209 5.22 17.14 -12.32
CA LEU A 209 5.21 16.18 -11.23
C LEU A 209 3.84 16.17 -10.52
N PRO A 210 3.41 15.02 -9.96
CA PRO A 210 2.45 15.06 -8.88
C PRO A 210 3.01 15.88 -7.71
N LYS A 211 2.13 16.37 -6.84
CA LYS A 211 2.54 17.08 -5.61
C LYS A 211 3.54 16.20 -4.85
N ILE A 212 4.70 16.76 -4.51
CA ILE A 212 5.69 16.07 -3.66
C ILE A 212 5.06 15.88 -2.28
N PRO A 213 5.04 14.65 -1.75
CA PRO A 213 4.48 14.38 -0.43
C PRO A 213 5.13 15.22 0.68
N ASP A 214 4.29 15.62 1.63
CA ASP A 214 4.61 16.30 2.88
C ASP A 214 4.13 15.46 4.09
N ALA A 215 4.34 15.96 5.31
CA ALA A 215 3.96 15.30 6.56
C ALA A 215 2.46 14.98 6.72
N PHE A 216 1.59 15.56 5.89
CA PHE A 216 0.14 15.42 5.99
C PHE A 216 -0.46 14.67 4.80
N THR A 217 0.37 14.33 3.82
CA THR A 217 -0.07 13.76 2.56
C THR A 217 -0.74 12.41 2.75
N HIS A 218 -1.90 12.22 2.10
CA HIS A 218 -2.67 10.99 2.20
C HIS A 218 -1.89 9.80 1.58
N PRO A 219 -1.97 8.58 2.12
CA PRO A 219 -1.24 7.41 1.60
C PRO A 219 -1.42 7.16 0.09
N LEU A 220 -2.61 7.41 -0.46
CA LEU A 220 -2.86 7.28 -1.90
C LEU A 220 -2.11 8.32 -2.75
N ASP A 221 -1.89 9.53 -2.25
CA ASP A 221 -1.11 10.57 -2.93
C ASP A 221 0.39 10.25 -2.87
N ILE A 222 0.84 9.60 -1.79
CA ILE A 222 2.19 9.04 -1.72
C ILE A 222 2.35 7.94 -2.77
N ARG A 223 1.40 7.00 -2.84
CA ARG A 223 1.38 5.97 -3.88
C ARG A 223 1.40 6.55 -5.28
N LEU A 224 0.66 7.64 -5.54
CA LEU A 224 0.70 8.37 -6.80
C LEU A 224 2.10 8.90 -7.12
N PHE A 225 2.76 9.54 -6.17
CA PHE A 225 4.14 10.03 -6.34
C PHE A 225 5.13 8.89 -6.63
N LEU A 226 5.01 7.76 -5.91
CA LEU A 226 5.85 6.58 -6.11
C LEU A 226 5.57 5.92 -7.48
N ALA A 227 4.30 5.81 -7.87
CA ALA A 227 3.89 5.30 -9.18
C ALA A 227 4.43 6.16 -10.32
N PHE A 228 4.33 7.48 -10.21
CA PHE A 228 4.95 8.42 -11.14
C PHE A 228 6.46 8.22 -11.22
N THR A 229 7.12 8.08 -10.07
CA THR A 229 8.58 7.88 -9.97
C THR A 229 9.00 6.59 -10.67
N ALA A 230 8.29 5.48 -10.46
CA ALA A 230 8.51 4.23 -11.17
C ALA A 230 8.33 4.39 -12.68
N LEU A 231 7.17 4.91 -13.11
CA LEU A 231 6.79 5.02 -14.52
C LEU A 231 7.74 5.89 -15.34
N THR A 232 8.27 6.96 -14.75
CA THR A 232 9.17 7.90 -15.43
C THR A 232 10.64 7.48 -15.45
N ASN A 233 11.05 6.55 -14.58
CA ASN A 233 12.45 6.15 -14.47
C ASN A 233 12.73 4.70 -14.93
N PHE A 234 11.77 3.79 -14.79
CA PHE A 234 12.00 2.39 -15.07
C PHE A 234 11.95 2.03 -16.55
N ARG A 235 12.92 1.19 -16.93
CA ARG A 235 13.06 0.59 -18.26
C ARG A 235 12.93 -0.93 -18.14
N ALA A 236 12.77 -1.60 -19.29
CA ALA A 236 12.67 -3.05 -19.34
C ALA A 236 13.87 -3.79 -18.70
N ASN A 237 15.06 -3.20 -18.74
CA ASN A 237 16.28 -3.75 -18.17
C ASN A 237 16.60 -3.24 -16.74
N ARG A 238 15.62 -2.66 -16.03
CA ARG A 238 15.83 -2.11 -14.68
C ARG A 238 16.40 -3.16 -13.72
N LYS A 239 17.32 -2.73 -12.88
CA LYS A 239 17.89 -3.52 -11.78
C LYS A 239 17.31 -3.18 -10.43
N ILE A 240 16.48 -2.14 -10.38
CA ILE A 240 15.89 -1.59 -9.17
C ILE A 240 14.38 -1.78 -9.25
N SER A 241 13.76 -2.13 -8.13
CA SER A 241 12.31 -2.11 -7.93
C SER A 241 11.94 -1.07 -6.88
N LEU A 242 10.72 -0.52 -6.98
CA LEU A 242 10.18 0.47 -6.04
C LEU A 242 8.89 -0.09 -5.44
N CYS A 243 8.82 -0.14 -4.11
CA CYS A 243 7.56 -0.37 -3.42
C CYS A 243 6.71 0.88 -3.60
N MET A 244 5.57 0.76 -4.30
CA MET A 244 4.70 1.91 -4.60
C MET A 244 3.63 2.11 -3.53
N THR A 245 3.68 1.36 -2.43
CA THR A 245 2.83 1.53 -1.26
C THR A 245 3.65 2.06 -0.10
N PRO A 246 3.19 3.12 0.60
CA PRO A 246 3.89 3.62 1.79
C PRO A 246 3.95 2.55 2.89
N ILE A 247 5.08 2.49 3.57
CA ILE A 247 5.33 1.56 4.68
C ILE A 247 5.11 2.33 5.98
N THR A 248 4.06 2.00 6.72
CA THR A 248 3.59 2.84 7.83
C THR A 248 3.54 2.11 9.15
N PHE A 249 3.24 0.82 9.11
CA PHE A 249 2.96 0.02 10.31
C PHE A 249 4.05 -1.02 10.50
N TRP A 250 4.26 -1.42 11.74
CA TRP A 250 5.11 -2.58 12.03
C TRP A 250 4.43 -3.85 11.52
N ASP A 251 3.20 -4.10 11.98
CA ASP A 251 2.48 -5.34 11.73
C ASP A 251 1.01 -5.10 11.36
N ASP A 252 0.33 -6.19 11.03
CA ASP A 252 -1.06 -6.17 10.63
C ASP A 252 -2.01 -5.79 11.75
N ASP A 253 -1.65 -6.07 13.00
CA ASP A 253 -2.50 -5.78 14.14
C ASP A 253 -2.48 -4.27 14.43
N GLU A 254 -1.32 -3.63 14.36
CA GLU A 254 -1.21 -2.17 14.38
C GLU A 254 -1.97 -1.56 13.19
N ARG A 255 -1.78 -2.09 11.97
CA ARG A 255 -2.50 -1.58 10.78
C ARG A 255 -4.03 -1.63 10.95
N LYS A 256 -4.56 -2.70 11.56
CA LYS A 256 -5.99 -2.86 11.89
C LYS A 256 -6.44 -1.88 12.96
N ASP A 257 -5.70 -1.77 14.07
CA ASP A 257 -6.02 -0.87 15.18
C ASP A 257 -6.13 0.59 14.70
N TRP A 258 -5.31 0.96 13.72
CA TRP A 258 -5.31 2.30 13.12
C TRP A 258 -6.41 2.51 12.06
N TYR A 259 -7.17 1.50 11.64
CA TYR A 259 -8.15 1.65 10.56
C TYR A 259 -9.17 2.75 10.83
N LEU A 260 -9.85 2.70 11.97
CA LEU A 260 -10.84 3.72 12.35
C LEU A 260 -10.18 5.09 12.57
N ALA A 261 -9.05 5.13 13.28
CA ALA A 261 -8.33 6.37 13.58
C ALA A 261 -7.84 7.08 12.32
N THR A 262 -7.57 6.34 11.24
CA THR A 262 -7.13 6.89 9.96
C THR A 262 -8.26 7.20 8.98
N GLY A 263 -9.53 7.03 9.39
CA GLY A 263 -10.67 7.14 8.48
C GLY A 263 -10.62 6.09 7.36
N GLY A 264 -10.06 4.92 7.64
CA GLY A 264 -9.87 3.81 6.71
C GLY A 264 -8.61 3.89 5.86
N ALA A 265 -7.76 4.93 6.03
CA ALA A 265 -6.58 5.10 5.18
C ALA A 265 -5.46 4.07 5.44
N SER A 266 -5.48 3.37 6.59
CA SER A 266 -4.47 2.35 6.93
C SER A 266 -4.42 1.19 5.94
N LYS A 267 -5.54 0.86 5.27
CA LYS A 267 -5.58 -0.21 4.25
C LYS A 267 -4.73 0.09 3.02
N PHE A 268 -4.40 1.36 2.78
CA PHE A 268 -3.53 1.78 1.67
C PHE A 268 -2.05 1.73 2.00
N CYS A 269 -1.69 1.32 3.22
CA CYS A 269 -0.32 1.21 3.70
C CYS A 269 0.08 -0.25 3.88
N TRP A 270 1.39 -0.47 3.79
CA TRP A 270 2.03 -1.74 4.08
C TRP A 270 2.70 -1.75 5.45
N THR A 271 2.87 -2.97 5.93
CA THR A 271 3.70 -3.26 7.10
C THR A 271 5.18 -3.38 6.71
N THR A 272 6.09 -3.31 7.68
CA THR A 272 7.52 -3.56 7.45
C THR A 272 7.74 -5.01 6.98
N TRP A 273 6.94 -5.95 7.49
CA TRP A 273 6.92 -7.35 7.10
C TRP A 273 6.48 -7.57 5.64
N ASP A 274 5.40 -6.93 5.21
CA ASP A 274 4.91 -7.00 3.82
C ASP A 274 5.97 -6.51 2.84
N PHE A 275 6.60 -5.39 3.17
CA PHE A 275 7.68 -4.83 2.36
C PHE A 275 8.86 -5.80 2.24
N CYS A 276 9.31 -6.40 3.33
CA CYS A 276 10.45 -7.32 3.31
C CYS A 276 10.15 -8.60 2.52
N ASN A 277 8.94 -9.15 2.63
CA ASN A 277 8.50 -10.28 1.82
C ASN A 277 8.46 -9.96 0.33
N TRP A 278 7.85 -8.82 -0.04
CA TRP A 278 7.83 -8.35 -1.41
C TRP A 278 9.24 -8.11 -1.95
N ALA A 279 10.10 -7.46 -1.16
CA ALA A 279 11.48 -7.18 -1.51
C ALA A 279 12.27 -8.47 -1.81
N LYS A 280 12.11 -9.49 -0.96
CA LYS A 280 12.72 -10.81 -1.16
C LYS A 280 12.25 -11.46 -2.47
N ALA A 281 10.98 -11.34 -2.81
CA ALA A 281 10.45 -11.81 -4.09
C ALA A 281 11.07 -11.07 -5.28
N GLU A 282 11.23 -9.74 -5.20
CA GLU A 282 11.87 -8.93 -6.25
C GLU A 282 13.35 -9.31 -6.46
N PHE A 283 14.07 -9.53 -5.37
CA PHE A 283 15.43 -10.08 -5.38
C PHE A 283 15.50 -11.48 -6.03
N GLY A 284 14.50 -12.33 -5.81
CA GLY A 284 14.33 -13.62 -6.49
C GLY A 284 14.05 -13.50 -7.99
N ARG A 285 13.45 -12.38 -8.43
CA ARG A 285 13.24 -12.04 -9.85
C ARG A 285 14.49 -11.46 -10.53
N GLY A 286 15.62 -11.38 -9.83
CA GLY A 286 16.90 -10.92 -10.38
C GLY A 286 17.10 -9.40 -10.32
N ARG A 287 16.38 -8.71 -9.43
CA ARG A 287 16.67 -7.31 -9.06
C ARG A 287 17.91 -7.25 -8.18
N ASP A 288 18.65 -6.15 -8.30
CA ASP A 288 19.86 -5.87 -7.54
C ASP A 288 19.58 -4.89 -6.38
N ALA A 289 18.44 -4.18 -6.42
CA ALA A 289 18.03 -3.30 -5.34
C ALA A 289 16.51 -3.13 -5.28
N VAL A 290 16.03 -2.79 -4.09
CA VAL A 290 14.65 -2.40 -3.81
C VAL A 290 14.63 -1.09 -3.02
N VAL A 291 13.67 -0.23 -3.35
CA VAL A 291 13.50 1.08 -2.74
C VAL A 291 12.11 1.15 -2.11
N GLY A 292 11.99 1.83 -0.98
CA GLY A 292 10.72 2.07 -0.30
C GLY A 292 10.68 3.46 0.34
N LEU A 293 9.48 3.89 0.70
CA LEU A 293 9.25 5.10 1.47
C LEU A 293 8.46 4.72 2.72
N CYS A 294 9.08 4.88 3.87
CA CYS A 294 8.39 4.78 5.15
C CYS A 294 7.68 6.09 5.43
N HIS A 295 6.45 6.04 5.94
CA HIS A 295 5.65 7.20 6.28
C HIS A 295 4.79 6.90 7.51
N TYR A 296 5.29 7.24 8.70
CA TYR A 296 4.79 6.73 9.98
C TYR A 296 4.54 7.86 11.00
N VAL A 297 3.81 7.53 12.07
CA VAL A 297 3.49 8.44 13.18
C VAL A 297 4.51 8.26 14.31
N SER A 298 4.80 9.33 15.07
CA SER A 298 5.89 9.35 16.06
C SER A 298 5.73 8.38 17.23
N SER A 299 4.49 8.16 17.70
CA SER A 299 4.22 7.34 18.88
C SER A 299 2.78 6.82 18.93
N LYS A 300 2.56 5.71 19.66
CA LYS A 300 1.23 5.25 20.06
C LYS A 300 0.56 6.15 21.11
N SER A 301 1.32 6.92 21.89
CA SER A 301 0.73 7.91 22.83
C SER A 301 -0.03 9.02 22.09
N ASP A 302 0.38 9.32 20.86
CA ASP A 302 -0.31 10.26 19.97
C ASP A 302 -1.66 9.71 19.46
N PHE A 303 -1.83 8.38 19.41
CA PHE A 303 -3.06 7.71 18.94
C PHE A 303 -4.32 8.24 19.64
N TYR A 304 -4.26 8.39 20.97
CA TYR A 304 -5.43 8.82 21.76
C TYR A 304 -5.77 10.30 21.58
N LEU A 305 -4.80 11.13 21.17
CA LEU A 305 -5.05 12.54 20.86
C LEU A 305 -5.80 12.72 19.53
N TYR A 306 -5.71 11.73 18.63
CA TYR A 306 -6.20 11.84 17.25
C TYR A 306 -7.40 10.96 16.91
N LEU A 307 -7.93 10.17 17.85
CA LEU A 307 -9.14 9.34 17.67
C LEU A 307 -10.38 10.10 17.16
N ASN A 308 -10.41 11.44 17.28
CA ASN A 308 -11.53 12.29 16.84
C ASN A 308 -11.13 13.37 15.82
N ALA A 309 -9.92 13.30 15.27
CA ALA A 309 -9.36 14.33 14.41
C ALA A 309 -9.13 13.80 12.99
N ASP A 310 -9.26 14.65 11.98
CA ASP A 310 -8.96 14.28 10.59
C ASP A 310 -7.48 13.86 10.50
N PHE A 311 -7.25 12.56 10.31
CA PHE A 311 -5.93 11.93 10.29
C PHE A 311 -4.98 12.59 9.28
N SER A 312 -5.52 13.12 8.18
CA SER A 312 -4.75 13.84 7.17
C SER A 312 -4.36 15.26 7.57
N LYS A 313 -4.94 15.83 8.63
CA LYS A 313 -4.74 17.25 8.99
C LYS A 313 -4.11 17.48 10.35
N THR A 314 -4.09 16.47 11.23
CA THR A 314 -3.85 16.69 12.66
C THR A 314 -2.66 15.94 13.24
N ALA A 315 -2.21 14.85 12.60
CA ALA A 315 -1.06 14.07 13.02
C ALA A 315 0.08 14.21 11.99
N PRO A 316 1.09 15.07 12.22
CA PRO A 316 2.23 15.16 11.32
C PRO A 316 2.97 13.83 11.29
N ARG A 317 3.27 13.35 10.08
CA ARG A 317 4.01 12.11 9.86
C ARG A 317 5.47 12.39 9.54
N TYR A 318 6.29 11.43 9.91
CA TYR A 318 7.69 11.38 9.58
C TYR A 318 7.88 10.41 8.43
N SER A 319 8.96 10.62 7.68
CA SER A 319 9.32 9.71 6.61
C SER A 319 10.79 9.38 6.67
N VAL A 320 11.07 8.21 6.13
CA VAL A 320 12.41 7.67 5.97
C VAL A 320 12.46 7.04 4.58
N GLY A 321 13.41 7.47 3.75
CA GLY A 321 13.68 6.81 2.49
C GLY A 321 14.52 5.54 2.72
N ILE A 322 14.16 4.43 2.10
CA ILE A 322 14.92 3.18 2.28
C ILE A 322 15.41 2.59 0.97
N LEU A 323 16.61 2.01 1.01
CA LEU A 323 17.22 1.27 -0.08
C LEU A 323 17.87 0.01 0.49
N ILE A 324 17.44 -1.16 0.00
CA ILE A 324 18.15 -2.42 0.21
C ILE A 324 18.80 -2.78 -1.12
N ARG A 325 20.13 -2.94 -1.13
CA ARG A 325 20.86 -3.34 -2.34
C ARG A 325 21.66 -4.61 -2.09
N ARG A 326 21.65 -5.51 -3.07
CA ARG A 326 22.48 -6.71 -3.06
C ARG A 326 23.90 -6.35 -3.49
N ILE A 327 24.87 -6.64 -2.65
CA ILE A 327 26.30 -6.42 -2.94
C ILE A 327 26.90 -7.70 -3.53
N GLU A 328 26.64 -8.83 -2.88
CA GLU A 328 27.05 -10.17 -3.30
C GLU A 328 25.90 -11.16 -3.14
N LYS A 329 26.13 -12.44 -3.45
CA LYS A 329 25.11 -13.47 -3.23
C LYS A 329 24.78 -13.54 -1.74
N ASP A 330 23.53 -13.29 -1.40
CA ASP A 330 23.00 -13.31 -0.03
C ASP A 330 23.64 -12.28 0.94
N VAL A 331 24.39 -11.30 0.41
CA VAL A 331 24.97 -10.17 1.16
C VAL A 331 24.33 -8.88 0.69
N TYR A 332 23.78 -8.15 1.65
CA TYR A 332 22.98 -6.96 1.41
C TYR A 332 23.56 -5.75 2.10
N GLU A 333 23.16 -4.59 1.62
CA GLU A 333 23.36 -3.34 2.32
C GLU A 333 22.02 -2.65 2.45
N PHE A 334 21.71 -2.21 3.66
CA PHE A 334 20.50 -1.47 3.99
C PHE A 334 20.86 -0.03 4.32
N ILE A 335 20.32 0.89 3.53
CA ILE A 335 20.47 2.33 3.71
C ILE A 335 19.12 2.90 4.13
N MET A 336 19.13 3.59 5.26
CA MET A 336 17.99 4.28 5.86
C MET A 336 18.27 5.79 5.89
N GLU A 337 17.65 6.52 4.97
CA GLU A 337 17.66 7.97 4.96
C GLU A 337 16.71 8.52 6.02
N ASP A 338 17.25 9.29 6.96
CA ASP A 338 16.53 9.79 8.12
C ASP A 338 16.92 11.25 8.42
N ALA A 339 16.48 12.15 7.54
CA ALA A 339 16.68 13.59 7.70
C ALA A 339 16.11 14.11 9.02
N HIS A 340 15.07 13.46 9.56
CA HIS A 340 14.51 13.82 10.87
C HIS A 340 15.55 13.62 11.98
N TYR A 341 16.04 12.38 12.12
CA TYR A 341 17.05 12.06 13.12
C TYR A 341 18.30 12.91 12.93
N HIS A 342 18.78 13.07 11.69
CA HIS A 342 19.98 13.86 11.41
C HIS A 342 19.83 15.32 11.89
N ARG A 343 18.69 15.97 11.58
CA ARG A 343 18.46 17.37 11.97
C ARG A 343 18.25 17.52 13.48
N VAL A 344 17.48 16.63 14.10
CA VAL A 344 17.14 16.72 15.53
C VAL A 344 18.35 16.34 16.40
N SER A 345 19.13 15.33 16.02
CA SER A 345 20.34 14.93 16.76
C SER A 345 21.45 15.97 16.69
N ALA A 346 21.51 16.80 15.64
CA ALA A 346 22.48 17.88 15.53
C ALA A 346 22.20 19.07 16.46
N ASN A 347 20.94 19.28 16.87
CA ASN A 347 20.57 20.35 17.80
C ASN A 347 19.31 19.99 18.63
N PRO A 348 19.42 19.02 19.55
CA PRO A 348 18.26 18.44 20.24
C PRO A 348 17.49 19.47 21.07
N GLU A 349 18.20 20.36 21.79
CA GLU A 349 17.60 21.37 22.66
C GLU A 349 16.66 22.32 21.89
N TYR A 350 17.09 22.79 20.71
CA TYR A 350 16.26 23.67 19.87
C TYR A 350 14.97 23.00 19.39
N TYR A 351 15.05 21.74 18.94
CA TYR A 351 13.88 21.04 18.41
C TYR A 351 12.92 20.61 19.52
N GLU A 352 13.43 20.28 20.70
CA GLU A 352 12.62 20.04 21.89
C GLU A 352 11.87 21.31 22.31
N GLU A 353 12.58 22.43 22.48
CA GLU A 353 11.97 23.69 22.93
C GLU A 353 10.96 24.25 21.92
N LYS A 354 11.27 24.19 20.62
CA LYS A 354 10.46 24.83 19.59
C LYS A 354 9.32 23.97 19.06
N TYR A 355 9.51 22.65 19.01
CA TYR A 355 8.59 21.74 18.35
C TYR A 355 8.14 20.57 19.23
N ASN A 356 8.66 20.42 20.45
CA ASN A 356 8.46 19.26 21.33
C ASN A 356 8.82 17.94 20.62
N VAL A 357 9.92 17.95 19.86
CA VAL A 357 10.42 16.83 19.06
C VAL A 357 11.72 16.31 19.64
N TYR A 358 11.83 14.98 19.73
CA TYR A 358 13.00 14.32 20.30
C TYR A 358 13.74 13.50 19.24
N PRO A 359 15.07 13.32 19.36
CA PRO A 359 15.83 12.46 18.44
C PRO A 359 15.28 11.03 18.32
N ASN A 360 14.52 10.58 19.33
CA ASN A 360 14.02 9.20 19.40
C ASN A 360 12.61 9.03 18.80
N SER A 361 12.02 10.06 18.18
CA SER A 361 10.70 9.97 17.55
C SER A 361 10.67 8.90 16.45
N GLY A 362 9.73 7.96 16.57
CA GLY A 362 9.56 6.83 15.64
C GLY A 362 10.66 5.77 15.67
N MET A 363 11.45 5.70 16.75
CA MET A 363 12.52 4.70 16.86
C MET A 363 12.01 3.27 16.93
N ASP A 364 10.85 3.04 17.56
CA ASP A 364 10.23 1.70 17.62
C ASP A 364 9.96 1.17 16.20
N PHE A 365 9.37 1.99 15.33
CA PHE A 365 9.13 1.65 13.93
C PHE A 365 10.43 1.39 13.17
N LYS A 366 11.44 2.27 13.30
CA LYS A 366 12.74 2.12 12.62
C LYS A 366 13.47 0.85 13.06
N SER A 367 13.30 0.49 14.33
CA SER A 367 13.90 -0.68 14.95
C SER A 367 13.24 -1.97 14.47
N ALA A 368 11.91 -1.99 14.45
CA ALA A 368 11.14 -3.07 13.84
C ALA A 368 11.52 -3.28 12.37
N LEU A 369 11.65 -2.19 11.60
CA LEU A 369 12.08 -2.26 10.22
C LEU A 369 13.50 -2.86 10.08
N LEU A 370 14.45 -2.43 10.90
CA LEU A 370 15.81 -2.99 10.87
C LEU A 370 15.79 -4.49 11.24
N GLN A 371 15.03 -4.89 12.26
CA GLN A 371 14.86 -6.29 12.64
C GLN A 371 14.22 -7.13 11.52
N ASP A 372 13.20 -6.61 10.85
CA ASP A 372 12.57 -7.29 9.71
C ASP A 372 13.54 -7.43 8.54
N VAL A 373 14.34 -6.41 8.25
CA VAL A 373 15.38 -6.49 7.22
C VAL A 373 16.42 -7.56 7.58
N GLU A 374 16.96 -7.55 8.80
CA GLU A 374 17.96 -8.54 9.24
C GLU A 374 17.41 -9.98 9.22
N SER A 375 16.14 -10.16 9.56
CA SER A 375 15.51 -11.49 9.55
C SER A 375 15.25 -12.02 8.13
N HIS A 376 15.04 -11.14 7.14
CA HIS A 376 14.76 -11.52 5.76
C HIS A 376 16.01 -11.60 4.87
N PHE A 377 17.01 -10.75 5.16
CA PHE A 377 18.20 -10.52 4.36
C PHE A 377 19.42 -10.72 5.26
N GLY A 378 20.08 -11.89 5.16
CA GLY A 378 21.12 -12.37 6.07
C GLY A 378 22.18 -11.35 6.51
N GLU A 379 23.37 -11.38 5.91
CA GLU A 379 24.40 -10.38 6.25
C GLU A 379 24.05 -9.04 5.61
N THR A 380 23.68 -8.06 6.45
CA THR A 380 23.27 -6.74 6.00
C THR A 380 24.13 -5.66 6.66
N SER A 381 24.96 -4.96 5.87
CA SER A 381 25.63 -3.76 6.39
C SER A 381 24.65 -2.59 6.42
N PHE A 382 24.58 -1.87 7.55
CA PHE A 382 23.62 -0.79 7.77
C PHE A 382 24.23 0.60 7.61
N TRP A 383 23.48 1.51 6.99
CA TRP A 383 23.76 2.94 6.92
C TRP A 383 22.54 3.74 7.36
N HIS A 384 22.76 4.76 8.18
CA HIS A 384 21.71 5.60 8.75
C HIS A 384 22.05 7.09 8.70
N GLY A 385 21.02 7.92 8.58
CA GLY A 385 21.11 9.38 8.59
C GLY A 385 20.97 9.97 7.20
N GLY A 386 21.88 10.87 6.83
CA GLY A 386 22.03 11.39 5.48
C GLY A 386 21.48 12.80 5.24
N ASP A 387 22.36 13.68 4.74
CA ASP A 387 21.98 14.88 4.02
C ASP A 387 21.90 14.52 2.54
N VAL A 388 20.70 14.52 1.95
CA VAL A 388 20.47 14.05 0.58
C VAL A 388 20.36 15.22 -0.41
N PRO A 389 20.93 15.11 -1.63
CA PRO A 389 20.75 16.13 -2.65
C PRO A 389 19.29 16.33 -3.02
N ASN A 390 18.88 17.57 -3.32
CA ASN A 390 17.54 17.86 -3.83
C ASN A 390 17.41 17.41 -5.30
N ALA A 391 16.70 16.30 -5.52
CA ALA A 391 16.46 15.68 -6.82
C ALA A 391 15.58 16.52 -7.75
N PHE A 392 14.84 17.48 -7.18
CA PHE A 392 13.83 18.28 -7.88
C PHE A 392 14.30 19.71 -8.15
N LYS A 393 15.54 20.03 -7.77
CA LYS A 393 16.13 21.37 -7.97
C LYS A 393 16.10 21.80 -9.44
N ASP A 394 16.50 20.91 -10.34
CA ASP A 394 16.63 21.21 -11.77
C ASP A 394 15.29 21.44 -12.50
N ILE A 395 14.17 21.15 -11.84
CA ILE A 395 12.81 21.35 -12.38
C ILE A 395 12.05 22.44 -11.63
N GLY A 396 12.76 23.27 -10.84
CA GLY A 396 12.20 24.46 -10.19
C GLY A 396 11.58 24.23 -8.81
N VAL A 397 11.98 23.16 -8.11
CA VAL A 397 11.69 22.98 -6.68
C VAL A 397 12.94 23.33 -5.91
N ASP A 398 13.08 24.59 -5.52
CA ASP A 398 14.34 25.12 -4.97
C ASP A 398 14.67 24.55 -3.58
N ASN A 399 13.66 24.35 -2.73
CA ASN A 399 13.84 23.95 -1.34
C ASN A 399 12.91 22.80 -0.96
N LEU A 400 13.45 21.83 -0.22
CA LEU A 400 12.70 20.77 0.45
C LEU A 400 12.51 21.18 1.90
N THR A 401 11.28 21.56 2.25
CA THR A 401 10.97 22.27 3.49
C THR A 401 10.79 21.35 4.70
N ASP A 402 10.61 20.05 4.47
CA ASP A 402 10.24 19.08 5.50
C ASP A 402 10.96 17.74 5.29
N THR A 403 10.88 16.85 6.28
CA THR A 403 11.59 15.56 6.25
C THR A 403 11.00 14.61 5.19
N VAL A 404 9.71 14.72 4.89
CA VAL A 404 9.03 13.86 3.91
C VAL A 404 9.47 14.20 2.49
N SER A 405 9.55 15.48 2.15
CA SER A 405 10.04 15.92 0.84
C SER A 405 11.52 15.55 0.61
N VAL A 406 12.34 15.53 1.67
CA VAL A 406 13.72 15.01 1.61
C VAL A 406 13.75 13.50 1.35
N SER A 407 12.95 12.70 2.07
CA SER A 407 12.85 11.26 1.80
C SER A 407 12.33 10.95 0.40
N CYS A 408 11.40 11.75 -0.12
CA CYS A 408 10.94 11.64 -1.51
C CYS A 408 12.09 11.90 -2.50
N SER A 409 12.96 12.86 -2.21
CA SER A 409 14.17 13.13 -2.99
C SER A 409 15.12 11.93 -2.99
N PHE A 410 15.37 11.33 -1.82
CA PHE A 410 16.17 10.12 -1.69
C PHE A 410 15.61 8.97 -2.54
N VAL A 411 14.32 8.68 -2.39
CA VAL A 411 13.64 7.61 -3.14
C VAL A 411 13.76 7.85 -4.65
N PHE A 412 13.57 9.08 -5.11
CA PHE A 412 13.69 9.43 -6.52
C PHE A 412 15.12 9.19 -7.04
N LEU A 413 16.15 9.59 -6.29
CA LEU A 413 17.56 9.35 -6.64
C LEU A 413 17.93 7.86 -6.57
N ALA A 414 17.41 7.13 -5.60
CA ALA A 414 17.63 5.70 -5.43
C ALA A 414 17.08 4.92 -6.62
N VAL A 415 15.86 5.24 -7.07
CA VAL A 415 15.24 4.65 -8.27
C VAL A 415 16.06 4.94 -9.53
N GLN A 416 16.71 6.10 -9.61
CA GLN A 416 17.63 6.46 -10.69
C GLN A 416 19.00 5.77 -10.60
N GLY A 417 19.28 5.02 -9.53
CA GLY A 417 20.58 4.42 -9.27
C GLY A 417 21.67 5.45 -8.97
N LYS A 418 21.29 6.64 -8.48
CA LYS A 418 22.22 7.75 -8.16
C LYS A 418 22.76 7.72 -6.73
N VAL A 419 22.22 6.85 -5.86
CA VAL A 419 22.77 6.65 -4.51
C VAL A 419 24.15 5.99 -4.62
N PRO A 420 25.22 6.63 -4.10
CA PRO A 420 26.59 6.15 -4.24
C PRO A 420 26.82 4.75 -3.68
N LYS A 421 27.67 3.97 -4.33
CA LYS A 421 28.15 2.66 -3.82
C LYS A 421 29.32 2.78 -2.84
N LYS A 422 30.05 3.88 -2.93
CA LYS A 422 31.17 4.26 -2.06
C LYS A 422 30.90 5.68 -1.58
N ASP A 423 31.61 6.12 -0.55
CA ASP A 423 31.60 7.53 -0.14
C ASP A 423 30.25 8.04 0.39
N LEU A 424 29.37 7.13 0.87
CA LEU A 424 28.10 7.50 1.52
C LEU A 424 28.29 8.43 2.73
N GLY A 425 29.47 8.39 3.37
CA GLY A 425 29.83 9.28 4.48
C GLY A 425 30.57 10.57 4.09
N GLN A 426 30.68 10.89 2.79
CA GLN A 426 31.28 12.14 2.33
C GLN A 426 30.24 13.27 2.18
N GLU A 427 30.74 14.48 1.90
CA GLU A 427 29.95 15.69 1.73
C GLU A 427 28.85 15.49 0.67
N GLY A 428 27.60 15.72 1.07
CA GLY A 428 26.43 15.63 0.20
C GLY A 428 25.64 14.31 0.23
N TRP A 429 26.07 13.29 0.99
CA TRP A 429 25.23 12.12 1.31
C TRP A 429 25.22 11.76 2.82
N GLY A 430 26.21 12.14 3.61
CA GLY A 430 26.10 12.29 5.08
C GLY A 430 25.67 11.06 5.90
N PHE A 431 25.86 9.84 5.41
CA PHE A 431 25.47 8.62 6.12
C PHE A 431 26.55 8.11 7.08
N SER A 432 26.11 7.52 8.19
CA SER A 432 26.94 6.82 9.16
C SER A 432 26.67 5.31 9.14
N ARG A 433 27.69 4.51 9.43
CA ARG A 433 27.55 3.06 9.65
C ARG A 433 27.12 2.70 11.07
N ASN A 434 27.10 3.67 11.98
CA ASN A 434 26.72 3.41 13.36
C ASN A 434 25.20 3.29 13.44
N VAL A 435 24.72 2.09 13.76
CA VAL A 435 23.34 1.89 14.22
C VAL A 435 23.18 2.72 15.52
N PRO A 436 22.21 3.65 15.61
CA PRO A 436 21.95 4.37 16.85
C PRO A 436 21.70 3.39 18.00
N GLU A 437 22.30 3.63 19.18
CA GLU A 437 22.21 2.73 20.34
C GLU A 437 20.76 2.41 20.71
N LYS A 438 19.88 3.42 20.60
CA LYS A 438 18.44 3.28 20.88
C LYS A 438 17.65 2.50 19.85
N MET A 439 18.22 2.20 18.67
CA MET A 439 17.60 1.21 17.79
C MET A 439 17.85 -0.20 18.35
N ARG A 440 19.01 -0.48 18.95
CA ARG A 440 19.44 -1.84 19.33
C ARG A 440 18.73 -2.48 20.53
N TYR A 441 17.53 -2.03 20.92
CA TYR A 441 16.89 -2.57 22.11
C TYR A 441 16.58 -4.08 22.02
N TRP A 442 16.45 -4.64 20.80
CA TRP A 442 16.25 -6.08 20.58
C TRP A 442 17.50 -6.94 20.82
N GLU A 443 18.70 -6.35 20.85
CA GLU A 443 19.95 -7.08 21.12
C GLU A 443 20.04 -7.44 22.61
N ASN A 444 19.51 -6.59 23.48
CA ASN A 444 19.50 -6.80 24.93
C ASN A 444 18.59 -7.97 25.37
N ASP A 445 17.52 -8.27 24.62
CA ASP A 445 16.64 -9.40 24.92
C ASP A 445 17.27 -10.76 24.56
N LYS A 446 18.26 -10.80 23.66
CA LYS A 446 19.00 -12.02 23.33
C LYS A 446 20.04 -12.38 24.40
N GLU A 447 20.58 -11.39 25.12
CA GLU A 447 21.51 -11.62 26.23
C GLU A 447 20.80 -11.94 27.56
N GLY A 448 19.49 -11.67 27.67
CA GLY A 448 18.66 -12.01 28.84
C GLY A 448 18.20 -13.48 28.92
N GLY A 449 18.53 -14.30 27.92
CA GLY A 449 18.14 -15.72 27.82
C GLY A 449 18.90 -16.69 28.73
N GLU A 450 19.90 -16.24 29.50
CA GLU A 450 20.54 -17.01 30.56
C GLU A 450 20.48 -16.25 31.90
N LYS A 451 19.32 -16.38 32.58
CA LYS A 451 19.17 -16.65 34.01
C LYS A 451 17.74 -16.36 34.45
N LYS A 452 16.91 -17.40 34.46
CA LYS A 452 16.03 -17.71 35.59
C LYS A 452 15.91 -19.21 35.77
#